data_AF-A0A8X6WP37-F1
#
_entry.id   AF-A0A8X6WP37-F1
#
_cell.length_a   1.000
_cell.length_b   1.000
_cell.length_c   1.000
_cell.angle_alpha   90.00
_cell.angle_beta   90.00
_cell.angle_gamma   90.00
#
_symmetry.space_group_name_H-M   'P 1'
#
loop_
_entity.id
_entity.type
_entity.pdbx_description
1 polymer ?
#
loop_
_entity_poly.entity_id
_entity_poly.type
_entity_poly.pdbx_seq_one_letter_code
_entity_poly.pdbx_strand_id
1 'polypeptide(L)'
;MGDSDHRMEETTTKEEDDRIACCNSRHLDKILDVAVAHVKQLADCHLTESSKSQFVSRFTEVFKNTIQQNVTVNAHKRKHIPKQCSRMYSMQLKHERQNLKKANIEHSISLSAASFPNSPYSDRTEELTTILENMMSTKKVVALYNIF
;
A
#
# COMPACT_ATOMS: atom_id res chain seq x y z
N MET A 1 -0.09 22.17 58.39
CA MET A 1 -0.36 20.80 57.92
C MET A 1 -0.11 20.81 56.42
N GLY A 2 1.07 20.34 56.02
CA GLY A 2 1.45 20.26 54.61
C GLY A 2 1.13 18.87 54.11
N ASP A 3 0.14 18.75 53.24
CA ASP A 3 -0.12 17.52 52.51
C ASP A 3 0.92 17.39 51.41
N SER A 4 1.84 16.45 51.64
CA SER A 4 2.84 16.05 50.66
C SER A 4 2.24 14.92 49.84
N ASP A 5 1.59 15.27 48.73
CA ASP A 5 1.15 14.31 47.72
C ASP A 5 2.39 13.65 47.10
N HIS A 6 2.78 12.52 47.67
CA HIS A 6 3.77 11.62 47.10
C HIS A 6 3.13 10.89 45.92
N ARG A 7 3.06 11.58 44.77
CA ARG A 7 2.72 10.97 43.48
C ARG A 7 3.87 10.04 43.11
N MET A 8 3.69 8.74 43.32
CA MET A 8 4.56 7.71 42.76
C MET A 8 4.48 7.84 41.24
N GLU A 9 5.53 8.40 40.63
CA GLU A 9 5.78 8.20 39.20
C GLU A 9 6.04 6.72 39.01
N GLU A 10 5.00 6.01 38.56
CA GLU A 10 5.11 4.67 38.03
C GLU A 10 5.95 4.78 36.75
N THR A 11 7.27 4.70 36.92
CA THR A 11 8.23 4.55 35.83
C THR A 11 7.95 3.19 35.20
N THR A 12 7.00 3.18 34.26
CA THR A 12 6.82 2.10 33.31
C THR A 12 8.09 2.06 32.47
N THR A 13 9.08 1.29 32.92
CA THR A 13 10.17 0.82 32.08
C THR A 13 9.52 0.01 30.97
N LYS A 14 9.21 0.66 29.84
CA LYS A 14 8.86 -0.05 28.61
C LYS A 14 10.08 -0.88 28.28
N GLU A 15 10.02 -2.18 28.56
CA GLU A 15 11.00 -3.12 28.04
C GLU A 15 11.06 -2.89 26.52
N GLU A 16 12.20 -2.40 26.03
CA GLU A 16 12.42 -2.25 24.61
C GLU A 16 12.47 -3.66 24.01
N ASP A 17 11.42 -4.00 23.26
CA ASP A 17 11.37 -5.26 22.54
C ASP A 17 12.27 -5.16 21.31
N ASP A 18 13.52 -5.61 21.46
CA ASP A 18 14.55 -5.61 20.41
C ASP A 18 14.26 -6.59 19.26
N ARG A 19 13.18 -7.37 19.34
CA ARG A 19 12.79 -8.29 18.28
C ARG A 19 12.36 -7.53 17.03
N ILE A 20 12.64 -8.12 15.88
CA ILE A 20 12.27 -7.55 14.59
C ILE A 20 10.75 -7.48 14.49
N ALA A 21 10.20 -6.27 14.38
CA ALA A 21 8.77 -6.07 14.22
C ALA A 21 8.33 -6.36 12.78
N CYS A 22 7.68 -7.49 12.57
CA CYS A 22 6.99 -7.83 11.34
C CYS A 22 5.51 -7.46 11.42
N CYS A 23 4.92 -7.04 10.30
CA CYS A 23 3.48 -6.76 10.24
C CYS A 23 2.69 -7.89 9.56
N ASN A 24 3.34 -8.85 8.90
CA ASN A 24 2.70 -10.02 8.26
C ASN A 24 3.30 -11.35 8.71
N SER A 25 2.53 -12.21 9.39
CA SER A 25 2.98 -13.59 9.59
C SER A 25 3.17 -14.33 8.26
N ARG A 26 2.34 -14.07 7.24
CA ARG A 26 2.44 -14.73 5.92
C ARG A 26 3.76 -14.48 5.19
N HIS A 27 4.45 -13.38 5.50
CA HIS A 27 5.77 -13.14 4.89
C HIS A 27 6.84 -14.03 5.53
N LEU A 28 6.68 -14.38 6.80
CA LEU A 28 7.58 -15.32 7.48
C LEU A 28 7.42 -16.73 6.90
N ASP A 29 6.20 -17.14 6.57
CA ASP A 29 5.94 -18.42 5.88
C ASP A 29 6.66 -18.48 4.52
N LYS A 30 6.58 -17.40 3.72
CA LYS A 30 7.28 -17.33 2.43
C LYS A 30 8.80 -17.36 2.57
N ILE A 31 9.35 -16.68 3.58
CA ILE A 31 10.80 -16.71 3.87
C ILE A 31 11.22 -18.14 4.21
N LEU A 32 10.43 -18.83 5.04
CA LEU A 32 10.67 -20.22 5.37
C LEU A 32 10.63 -21.11 4.13
N ASP A 33 9.64 -20.95 3.25
CA ASP A 33 9.52 -21.76 2.03
C ASP A 33 10.77 -21.62 1.14
N VAL A 34 11.25 -20.39 0.96
CA VAL A 34 12.48 -20.10 0.20
C VAL A 34 13.70 -20.71 0.88
N ALA A 35 13.84 -20.56 2.19
CA ALA A 35 14.94 -21.14 2.94
C ALA A 35 14.96 -22.67 2.83
N VAL A 36 13.79 -23.32 3.01
CA VAL A 36 13.64 -24.78 2.87
C VAL A 36 13.97 -25.24 1.45
N ALA A 37 13.57 -24.49 0.42
CA ALA A 37 13.92 -24.82 -0.96
C ALA A 37 15.44 -24.82 -1.19
N HIS A 38 16.16 -23.81 -0.70
CA HIS A 38 17.62 -23.75 -0.78
C HIS A 38 18.30 -24.87 0.02
N VAL A 39 17.79 -25.17 1.22
CA VAL A 39 18.35 -26.26 2.04
C VAL A 39 18.10 -27.62 1.42
N LYS A 40 16.96 -27.83 0.73
CA LYS A 40 16.73 -29.05 -0.05
C LYS A 40 17.75 -29.19 -1.17
N GLN A 41 17.98 -28.13 -1.94
CA GLN A 41 19.01 -28.14 -3.00
C GLN A 41 20.40 -28.46 -2.44
N LEU A 42 20.77 -27.85 -1.30
CA LEU A 42 22.02 -28.15 -0.62
C LEU A 42 22.10 -29.63 -0.18
N ALA A 43 21.03 -30.15 0.42
CA ALA A 43 20.95 -31.53 0.86
C ALA A 43 21.07 -32.51 -0.30
N ASP A 44 20.48 -32.18 -1.46
CA ASP A 44 20.56 -33.01 -2.65
C ASP A 44 21.98 -33.11 -3.23
N CYS A 45 22.78 -32.06 -3.09
CA CYS A 45 24.16 -32.04 -3.58
C CYS A 45 25.18 -32.67 -2.62
N HIS A 46 24.91 -32.65 -1.31
CA HIS A 46 25.95 -32.91 -0.29
C HIS A 46 25.63 -34.04 0.69
N LEU A 47 24.39 -34.54 0.73
CA LEU A 47 23.98 -35.56 1.70
C LEU A 47 23.56 -36.86 1.02
N THR A 48 23.72 -37.96 1.77
CA THR A 48 23.18 -39.26 1.38
C THR A 48 21.66 -39.26 1.49
N GLU A 49 20.99 -40.04 0.63
CA GLU A 49 19.52 -40.10 0.60
C GLU A 49 18.89 -40.40 1.97
N SER A 50 19.56 -41.23 2.77
CA SER A 50 19.15 -41.59 4.14
C SER A 50 19.12 -40.43 5.13
N SER A 51 19.90 -39.36 4.91
CA SER A 51 20.05 -38.24 5.85
C SER A 51 19.34 -36.96 5.42
N LYS A 52 18.96 -36.84 4.13
CA LYS A 52 18.32 -35.63 3.57
C LYS A 52 17.06 -35.21 4.31
N SER A 53 16.13 -36.15 4.53
CA SER A 53 14.84 -35.86 5.17
C SER A 53 15.04 -35.36 6.60
N GLN A 54 15.90 -36.02 7.38
CA GLN A 54 16.19 -35.63 8.76
C GLN A 54 16.88 -34.27 8.83
N PHE A 55 17.83 -34.00 7.93
CA PHE A 55 18.52 -32.72 7.86
C PHE A 55 17.56 -31.56 7.54
N VAL A 56 16.75 -31.69 6.49
CA VAL A 56 15.78 -30.66 6.09
C VAL A 56 14.75 -30.44 7.19
N SER A 57 14.27 -31.51 7.83
CA SER A 57 13.35 -31.43 8.96
C SER A 57 13.96 -30.65 10.13
N ARG A 58 15.19 -31.02 10.54
CA ARG A 58 15.87 -30.37 11.65
C ARG A 58 16.18 -28.90 11.36
N PHE A 59 16.61 -28.59 10.14
CA PHE A 59 16.79 -27.21 9.69
C PHE A 59 15.50 -26.41 9.81
N THR A 60 14.38 -26.96 9.30
CA THR A 60 13.07 -26.30 9.30
C THR A 60 12.62 -25.97 10.72
N GLU A 61 12.80 -26.90 11.65
CA GLU A 61 12.46 -26.71 13.06
C GLU A 61 13.31 -25.61 13.71
N VAL A 62 14.64 -25.69 13.57
CA VAL A 62 15.56 -24.70 14.14
C VAL A 62 15.29 -23.31 13.58
N PHE A 63 15.13 -23.19 12.26
CA PHE A 63 14.86 -21.93 11.59
C PHE A 63 13.54 -21.31 12.06
N LYS A 64 12.47 -22.10 12.16
CA LYS A 64 11.18 -21.63 12.71
C LYS A 64 11.33 -21.10 14.14
N ASN A 65 12.01 -21.86 15.00
CA ASN A 65 12.21 -21.46 16.39
C ASN A 65 13.02 -20.15 16.49
N THR A 66 14.08 -20.00 15.68
CA THR A 66 14.87 -18.77 15.61
C THR A 66 14.01 -17.58 15.21
N ILE A 67 13.18 -17.71 14.16
CA ILE A 67 12.28 -16.63 13.74
C ILE A 67 11.26 -16.29 14.84
N GLN A 68 10.66 -17.29 15.49
CA GLN A 68 9.68 -17.05 16.55
C GLN A 68 10.27 -16.34 17.77
N GLN A 69 11.53 -16.61 18.10
CA GLN A 69 12.22 -15.97 19.23
C GLN A 69 12.67 -14.55 18.91
N ASN A 70 12.94 -14.24 17.63
CA ASN A 70 13.57 -12.97 17.23
C ASN A 70 12.64 -12.03 16.44
N VAL A 71 11.39 -12.44 16.15
CA VAL A 71 10.44 -11.66 15.36
C VAL A 71 9.11 -11.54 16.11
N THR A 72 8.56 -10.33 16.16
CA THR A 72 7.19 -10.08 16.62
C THR A 72 6.26 -9.77 15.47
N VAL A 73 5.02 -10.27 15.52
CA VAL A 73 4.01 -9.96 14.50
C VAL A 73 3.01 -8.94 15.04
N ASN A 74 3.25 -7.66 14.71
CA ASN A 74 2.42 -6.54 15.11
C ASN A 74 1.26 -6.30 14.13
N ALA A 75 0.19 -7.08 14.29
CA ALA A 75 -1.03 -6.98 13.47
C ALA A 75 -1.87 -5.73 13.75
N HIS A 76 -1.67 -5.07 14.90
CA HIS A 76 -2.52 -3.97 15.38
C HIS A 76 -2.50 -2.75 14.44
N LYS A 77 -1.30 -2.32 14.03
CA LYS A 77 -1.11 -1.18 13.11
C LYS A 77 -1.84 -1.41 11.78
N ARG A 78 -1.84 -2.65 11.27
CA ARG A 78 -2.48 -2.99 9.99
C ARG A 78 -4.01 -2.94 10.02
N LYS A 79 -4.64 -3.24 11.17
CA LYS A 79 -6.10 -3.21 11.33
C LYS A 79 -6.62 -1.79 11.61
N HIS A 80 -5.89 -0.99 12.37
CA HIS A 80 -6.38 0.28 12.89
C HIS A 80 -6.01 1.49 12.02
N ILE A 81 -4.76 1.55 11.52
CA ILE A 81 -4.27 2.72 10.79
C ILE A 81 -5.12 3.03 9.55
N PRO A 82 -5.47 2.06 8.68
CA PRO A 82 -6.29 2.36 7.51
C PRO A 82 -7.67 2.93 7.85
N LYS A 83 -8.31 2.42 8.93
CA LYS A 83 -9.62 2.90 9.38
C LYS A 83 -9.55 4.34 9.91
N GLN A 84 -8.50 4.64 10.66
CA GLN A 84 -8.30 5.98 11.20
C GLN A 84 -8.00 7.00 10.09
N CYS A 85 -7.13 6.66 9.15
CA CYS A 85 -6.84 7.49 7.97
C CYS A 85 -8.12 7.72 7.13
N SER A 86 -8.88 6.67 6.83
CA SER A 86 -10.13 6.78 6.07
C SER A 86 -11.16 7.68 6.77
N ARG A 87 -11.30 7.54 8.09
CA ARG A 87 -12.21 8.37 8.90
C ARG A 87 -11.81 9.85 8.84
N MET A 88 -10.54 10.17 9.05
CA MET A 88 -10.07 11.56 9.00
C MET A 88 -10.26 12.18 7.61
N TYR A 89 -9.87 11.45 6.56
CA TYR A 89 -10.03 11.91 5.18
C TYR A 89 -11.51 12.15 4.84
N SER A 90 -12.40 11.27 5.26
CA SER A 90 -13.85 11.44 5.07
C SER A 90 -14.40 12.67 5.79
N MET A 91 -13.87 13.03 6.95
CA MET A 91 -14.26 14.26 7.65
C MET A 91 -13.75 15.51 6.93
N GLN A 92 -12.50 15.50 6.45
CA GLN A 92 -11.94 16.60 5.66
C GLN A 92 -12.76 16.86 4.40
N LEU A 93 -13.07 15.82 3.62
CA LEU A 93 -13.90 15.96 2.42
C LEU A 93 -15.30 16.51 2.71
N LYS A 94 -15.91 16.12 3.83
CA LYS A 94 -17.20 16.69 4.26
C LYS A 94 -17.09 18.18 4.57
N HIS A 95 -16.02 18.57 5.26
CA HIS A 95 -15.77 19.97 5.61
C HIS A 95 -15.50 20.81 4.36
N GLU A 96 -14.62 20.36 3.46
CA GLU A 96 -14.36 21.03 2.18
C GLU A 96 -15.62 21.18 1.34
N ARG A 97 -16.44 20.12 1.25
CA ARG A 97 -17.73 20.18 0.53
C ARG A 97 -18.69 21.20 1.13
N GLN A 98 -18.71 21.35 2.45
CA GLN A 98 -19.51 22.38 3.11
C GLN A 98 -18.97 23.79 2.82
N ASN A 99 -17.65 23.95 2.79
CA ASN A 99 -17.02 25.23 2.47
C ASN A 99 -17.29 25.64 1.01
N LEU A 100 -17.20 24.71 0.06
CA LEU A 100 -17.55 24.97 -1.35
C LEU A 100 -19.02 25.35 -1.54
N LYS A 101 -19.94 24.78 -0.75
CA LYS A 101 -21.36 25.17 -0.78
C LYS A 101 -21.63 26.56 -0.20
N LYS A 102 -20.79 26.99 0.73
CA LYS A 102 -20.87 28.32 1.38
C LYS A 102 -20.10 29.38 0.62
N ALA A 103 -19.21 28.98 -0.29
CA ALA A 103 -18.47 29.90 -1.14
C ALA A 103 -19.45 30.63 -2.05
N ASN A 104 -19.50 31.95 -1.93
CA ASN A 104 -20.28 32.80 -2.82
C ASN A 104 -19.52 32.86 -4.15
N ILE A 105 -20.05 32.21 -5.19
CA ILE A 105 -19.46 32.29 -6.53
C ILE A 105 -19.88 33.65 -7.09
N GLU A 106 -18.99 34.64 -7.00
CA GLU A 106 -19.17 35.90 -7.71
C GLU A 106 -19.10 35.62 -9.22
N HIS A 107 -20.25 35.57 -9.87
CA HIS A 107 -20.34 35.58 -11.33
C HIS A 107 -20.10 37.00 -11.85
N SER A 108 -18.86 37.46 -11.85
CA SER A 108 -18.48 38.68 -12.56
C SER A 108 -18.19 38.39 -14.03
N ILE A 109 -19.22 37.97 -14.77
CA ILE A 109 -19.16 38.02 -16.24
C ILE A 109 -19.51 39.47 -16.64
N SER A 110 -18.49 40.33 -16.68
CA SER A 110 -18.61 41.61 -17.39
C SER A 110 -18.54 41.32 -18.89
N LEU A 111 -19.69 41.12 -19.52
CA LEU A 111 -19.82 41.08 -20.98
C LEU A 111 -19.66 42.51 -21.53
N SER A 112 -18.44 43.03 -21.50
CA SER A 112 -18.08 44.14 -22.39
C SER A 112 -17.89 43.54 -23.78
N ALA A 113 -18.73 43.94 -24.73
CA ALA A 113 -18.67 43.57 -26.14
C ALA A 113 -17.39 44.14 -26.78
N ALA A 114 -16.25 43.51 -26.51
CA ALA A 114 -15.02 43.73 -27.24
C ALA A 114 -14.98 42.70 -28.37
N SER A 115 -15.06 43.21 -29.60
CA SER A 115 -14.81 42.49 -30.85
C SER A 115 -13.57 41.59 -30.74
N PHE A 116 -13.78 40.28 -30.85
CA PHE A 116 -12.70 39.30 -30.87
C PHE A 116 -11.81 39.50 -32.11
N PRO A 117 -10.47 39.60 -31.98
CA PRO A 117 -9.59 39.36 -33.12
C PRO A 117 -9.69 37.88 -33.50
N ASN A 118 -9.77 37.59 -34.80
CA ASN A 118 -9.82 36.22 -35.33
C ASN A 118 -8.74 35.34 -34.68
N SER A 119 -9.17 34.21 -34.13
CA SER A 119 -8.29 33.23 -33.48
C SER A 119 -7.38 32.55 -34.52
N PRO A 120 -6.07 32.40 -34.26
CA PRO A 120 -5.14 31.71 -35.16
C PRO A 120 -5.27 30.18 -35.12
N TYR A 121 -6.31 29.64 -34.47
CA TYR A 121 -6.50 28.19 -34.26
C TYR A 121 -7.62 27.58 -35.11
N SER A 122 -7.98 28.19 -36.24
CA SER A 122 -8.99 27.64 -37.14
C SER A 122 -8.57 26.33 -37.82
N ASP A 123 -7.26 26.05 -37.93
CA ASP A 123 -6.73 24.88 -38.66
C ASP A 123 -6.50 23.62 -37.80
N ARG A 124 -6.68 23.69 -36.48
CA ARG A 124 -6.43 22.53 -35.57
C ARG A 124 -7.62 21.61 -35.36
N THR A 125 -8.77 21.94 -35.91
CA THR A 125 -10.00 21.14 -35.78
C THR A 125 -9.95 19.89 -36.63
N GLU A 126 -9.39 19.95 -37.84
CA GLU A 126 -9.30 18.79 -38.73
C GLU A 126 -8.40 17.69 -38.14
N GLU A 127 -7.25 18.07 -37.58
CA GLU A 127 -6.27 17.13 -37.00
C GLU A 127 -6.85 16.36 -35.79
N LEU A 128 -7.63 17.02 -34.94
CA LEU A 128 -8.34 16.38 -33.83
C LEU A 128 -9.46 15.44 -34.30
N THR A 129 -10.10 15.77 -35.42
CA THR A 129 -11.17 14.96 -35.99
C THR A 129 -10.60 13.65 -36.55
N THR A 130 -9.46 13.71 -37.24
CA THR A 130 -8.75 12.52 -37.75
C THR A 130 -8.23 11.62 -36.63
N ILE A 131 -7.77 12.18 -35.51
CA ILE A 131 -7.34 11.40 -34.33
C ILE A 131 -8.52 10.65 -33.70
N LEU A 132 -9.68 11.30 -33.59
CA LEU A 132 -10.92 10.68 -33.10
C LEU A 132 -11.42 9.55 -34.02
N GLU A 133 -11.34 9.73 -35.33
CA GLU A 133 -11.72 8.72 -36.32
C GLU A 133 -10.80 7.49 -36.28
N ASN A 134 -9.49 7.70 -36.09
CA ASN A 134 -8.51 6.62 -35.92
C ASN A 134 -8.70 5.83 -34.61
N MET A 135 -9.10 6.51 -33.52
CA MET A 135 -9.41 5.86 -32.24
C MET A 135 -10.72 5.04 -32.30
N MET A 136 -11.67 5.43 -33.15
CA MET A 136 -12.93 4.70 -33.33
C MET A 136 -12.76 3.47 -34.23
N SER A 137 -11.87 3.53 -35.22
CA SER A 137 -11.55 2.39 -36.10
C SER A 137 -10.72 1.31 -35.40
N THR A 138 -9.85 1.67 -34.44
CA THR A 138 -9.00 0.73 -33.70
C THR A 138 -9.76 -0.15 -32.68
N LYS A 139 -11.00 0.21 -32.31
CA LYS A 139 -11.87 -0.64 -31.48
C LYS A 139 -12.30 -1.95 -32.14
N LYS A 140 -12.09 -2.14 -33.45
CA LYS A 140 -12.30 -3.44 -34.12
C LYS A 140 -11.15 -4.44 -33.93
N VAL A 141 -9.98 -4.02 -33.45
CA VAL A 141 -8.81 -4.89 -33.28
C VAL A 141 -8.78 -5.56 -31.89
N VAL A 142 -9.46 -5.00 -30.89
CA VAL A 142 -9.46 -5.54 -29.50
C VAL A 142 -10.44 -6.72 -29.33
N ALA A 143 -11.29 -7.01 -30.33
CA ALA A 143 -12.21 -8.16 -30.28
C ALA A 143 -11.55 -9.52 -30.61
N LEU A 144 -10.27 -9.56 -30.98
CA LEU A 144 -9.57 -10.81 -31.32
C LEU A 144 -8.67 -11.39 -30.20
N TYR A 145 -8.59 -10.75 -29.03
CA TYR A 145 -7.74 -11.23 -27.91
C TYR A 145 -8.52 -11.67 -26.67
N ASN A 146 -9.73 -12.22 -26.86
CA ASN A 146 -10.49 -12.91 -25.80
C ASN A 146 -10.88 -14.34 -26.17
N ILE A 147 -10.11 -14.98 -27.04
CA ILE A 147 -10.15 -16.45 -27.23
C ILE A 147 -8.70 -16.92 -27.28
N PHE A 148 -8.10 -17.14 -26.12
CA PHE A 148 -7.18 -18.24 -25.76
C PHE A 148 -6.82 -18.11 -24.27
#